data_AF-A0A7K0RDJ6-F1
#
_entry.id   AF-A0A7K0RDJ6-F1
#
_cell.length_a   1.000
_cell.length_b   1.000
_cell.length_c   1.000
_cell.angle_alpha   90.00
_cell.angle_beta   90.00
_cell.angle_gamma   90.00
#
_symmetry.space_group_name_H-M   'P 1'
#
loop_
_entity.id
_entity.type
_entity.pdbx_description
1 polymer ?
#
loop_
_entity_poly.entity_id
_entity_poly.type
_entity_poly.pdbx_seq_one_letter_code
_entity_poly.pdbx_strand_id
1 'polypeptide(L)'
;LALDGYPIYGAYDINGVEVASTQLDECNGIFSATPEFPTGIYHYVLPLTTDATSSIRCFHGVVDAAQIQRMPPMQGGQGGAPGQGPGQGQGPGQGPGQGPGMQPAPKPGG
;
A
#
# COMPACT_ATOMS: atom_id res chain seq x y z
N LEU A 1 -3.59 -11.42 13.84
CA LEU A 1 -3.73 -10.04 14.36
C LEU A 1 -2.72 -9.17 13.63
N ALA A 2 -3.05 -7.90 13.43
CA ALA A 2 -2.13 -6.86 13.01
C ALA A 2 -1.05 -6.60 14.09
N LEU A 3 -0.02 -5.83 13.75
CA LEU A 3 1.09 -5.53 14.66
C LEU A 3 0.65 -4.73 15.89
N ASP A 4 -0.45 -3.98 15.79
CA ASP A 4 -1.06 -3.23 16.88
C ASP A 4 -2.10 -4.05 17.69
N GLY A 5 -2.22 -5.35 17.40
CA GLY A 5 -3.05 -6.29 18.16
C GLY A 5 -4.50 -6.43 17.69
N TYR A 6 -4.96 -5.66 16.72
CA TYR A 6 -6.34 -5.80 16.22
C TYR A 6 -6.50 -6.97 15.23
N PRO A 7 -7.68 -7.63 15.18
CA PRO A 7 -7.95 -8.66 14.18
C PRO A 7 -7.95 -8.15 12.74
N ILE A 8 -7.74 -9.06 11.80
CA ILE A 8 -7.86 -8.82 10.35
C ILE A 8 -8.79 -9.89 9.80
N TYR A 9 -9.85 -9.48 9.12
CA TYR A 9 -10.81 -10.35 8.44
C TYR A 9 -10.85 -10.05 6.94
N GLY A 10 -11.41 -10.98 6.16
CA GLY A 10 -11.70 -10.78 4.75
C GLY A 10 -12.87 -9.80 4.52
N ALA A 11 -13.30 -9.66 3.28
CA ALA A 11 -14.29 -8.65 2.87
C ALA A 11 -15.72 -8.87 3.40
N TYR A 12 -16.02 -9.97 4.07
CA TYR A 12 -17.37 -10.32 4.49
C TYR A 12 -17.54 -10.21 6.01
N ASP A 13 -18.69 -9.69 6.44
CA ASP A 13 -19.08 -9.61 7.84
C ASP A 13 -19.51 -10.97 8.41
N ILE A 14 -19.89 -11.00 9.70
CA ILE A 14 -20.33 -12.21 10.40
C ILE A 14 -21.57 -12.89 9.76
N ASN A 15 -22.35 -12.15 8.98
CA ASN A 15 -23.53 -12.66 8.29
C ASN A 15 -23.22 -13.08 6.84
N GLY A 16 -21.97 -12.96 6.40
CA GLY A 16 -21.55 -13.24 5.03
C GLY A 16 -21.89 -12.13 4.04
N VAL A 17 -22.18 -10.91 4.51
CA VAL A 17 -22.43 -9.74 3.66
C VAL A 17 -21.12 -9.00 3.42
N GLU A 18 -20.85 -8.64 2.17
CA GLU A 18 -19.65 -7.87 1.83
C GLU A 18 -19.69 -6.49 2.50
N VAL A 19 -18.62 -6.13 3.20
CA VAL A 19 -18.47 -4.85 3.87
C VAL A 19 -18.13 -3.79 2.83
N ALA A 20 -18.97 -2.76 2.71
CA ALA A 20 -18.73 -1.68 1.77
C ALA A 20 -17.56 -0.81 2.24
N SER A 21 -16.69 -0.39 1.31
CA SER A 21 -15.53 0.46 1.64
C SER A 21 -15.92 1.79 2.30
N THR A 22 -17.14 2.28 2.10
CA THR A 22 -17.66 3.49 2.76
C THR A 22 -17.93 3.31 4.25
N GLN A 23 -17.95 2.08 4.76
CA GLN A 23 -18.09 1.76 6.17
C GLN A 23 -16.74 1.66 6.88
N LEU A 24 -15.64 1.63 6.12
CA LEU A 24 -14.30 1.50 6.64
C LEU A 24 -13.70 2.88 6.92
N ASP A 25 -12.88 2.96 7.96
CA ASP A 25 -12.04 4.12 8.21
C ASP A 25 -10.84 4.19 7.24
N GLU A 26 -9.99 5.19 7.42
CA GLU A 26 -8.82 5.40 6.58
C GLU A 26 -7.78 4.27 6.61
N CYS A 27 -7.76 3.45 7.67
CA CYS A 27 -6.86 2.31 7.82
C CYS A 27 -7.44 1.00 7.30
N ASN A 28 -8.65 1.02 6.73
CA ASN A 28 -9.50 -0.13 6.43
C ASN A 28 -10.07 -0.85 7.68
N GLY A 29 -10.33 -0.12 8.76
CA GLY A 29 -10.92 -0.65 9.98
C GLY A 29 -12.41 -0.32 10.15
N ILE A 30 -13.08 -1.12 10.98
CA ILE A 30 -14.48 -0.94 11.37
C ILE A 30 -14.71 -1.48 12.78
N PHE A 31 -15.68 -0.91 13.51
CA PHE A 31 -16.20 -1.50 14.74
C PHE A 31 -17.50 -2.27 14.43
N SER A 32 -17.43 -3.59 14.40
CA SER A 32 -18.60 -4.44 14.18
C SER A 32 -18.42 -5.83 14.80
N ALA A 33 -19.49 -6.62 14.85
CA ALA A 33 -19.50 -7.96 15.42
C ALA A 33 -18.69 -8.94 14.57
N THR A 34 -17.98 -9.85 15.24
CA THR A 34 -17.24 -10.96 14.62
C THR A 34 -17.58 -12.27 15.35
N PRO A 35 -17.27 -13.46 14.79
CA PRO A 35 -17.60 -14.74 15.42
C PRO A 35 -17.09 -14.86 16.86
N GLU A 36 -15.90 -14.35 17.13
CA GLU A 36 -15.26 -14.38 18.44
C GLU A 36 -15.73 -13.23 19.36
N PHE A 37 -16.18 -12.11 18.77
CA PHE A 37 -16.58 -10.89 19.47
C PHE A 37 -17.99 -10.45 19.04
N PRO A 38 -19.05 -11.15 19.50
CA PRO A 38 -20.43 -10.89 19.08
C PRO A 38 -20.96 -9.53 19.55
N THR A 39 -20.34 -8.92 20.57
CA THR A 39 -20.67 -7.56 21.03
C THR A 39 -19.98 -6.46 20.22
N GLY A 40 -19.13 -6.83 19.27
CA GLY A 40 -18.34 -5.90 18.47
C GLY A 40 -16.92 -5.70 18.97
N ILE A 41 -16.00 -5.53 18.01
CA ILE A 41 -14.61 -5.14 18.23
C ILE A 41 -14.14 -4.32 17.03
N TYR A 42 -13.17 -3.43 17.24
CA TYR A 42 -12.44 -2.83 16.12
C TYR A 42 -11.60 -3.92 15.42
N HIS A 43 -11.72 -4.02 14.10
CA HIS A 43 -10.91 -4.92 13.29
C HIS A 43 -10.70 -4.34 11.89
N TYR A 44 -9.62 -4.80 11.24
CA TYR A 44 -9.37 -4.49 9.85
C TYR A 44 -10.13 -5.42 8.92
N VAL A 45 -10.59 -4.88 7.80
CA VAL A 45 -11.20 -5.60 6.69
C VAL A 45 -10.23 -5.54 5.52
N LEU A 46 -10.10 -6.66 4.79
CA LEU A 46 -9.41 -6.72 3.51
C LEU A 46 -10.46 -6.74 2.38
N PRO A 47 -10.79 -5.58 1.77
CA PRO A 47 -11.77 -5.48 0.71
C PRO A 47 -11.33 -6.24 -0.55
N LEU A 48 -12.30 -6.65 -1.37
CA LEU A 48 -12.04 -7.26 -2.68
C LEU A 48 -11.74 -6.19 -3.75
N THR A 49 -10.74 -5.34 -3.50
CA THR A 49 -10.25 -4.33 -4.45
C THR A 49 -8.85 -4.68 -4.95
N THR A 50 -8.43 -4.03 -6.04
CA THR A 50 -7.07 -4.18 -6.63
C THR A 50 -6.23 -2.91 -6.49
N ASP A 51 -6.72 -1.93 -5.75
CA ASP A 51 -6.05 -0.66 -5.50
C ASP A 51 -5.33 -0.67 -4.14
N ALA A 52 -4.92 0.51 -3.67
CA ALA A 52 -4.21 0.67 -2.41
C ALA A 52 -5.02 0.26 -1.17
N THR A 53 -6.32 0.00 -1.28
CA THR A 53 -7.14 -0.49 -0.16
C THR A 53 -7.19 -2.01 -0.07
N SER A 54 -6.56 -2.75 -1.00
CA SER A 54 -6.48 -4.23 -0.97
C SER A 54 -5.69 -4.80 0.22
N SER A 55 -5.03 -3.94 1.00
CA SER A 55 -4.30 -4.27 2.22
C SER A 55 -4.55 -3.21 3.28
N ILE A 56 -4.27 -3.52 4.55
CA ILE A 56 -4.36 -2.51 5.61
C ILE A 56 -3.44 -1.33 5.30
N ARG A 57 -3.93 -0.09 5.50
CA ARG A 57 -3.20 1.11 5.09
C ARG A 57 -2.37 1.74 6.21
N CYS A 58 -2.83 1.56 7.45
CA CYS A 58 -2.20 2.06 8.66
C CYS A 58 -2.61 1.21 9.86
N PHE A 59 -1.93 1.42 10.98
CA PHE A 59 -2.32 0.87 12.28
C PHE A 59 -3.09 1.93 13.07
N HIS A 60 -4.30 1.59 13.51
CA HIS A 60 -5.17 2.36 14.39
C HIS A 60 -4.65 2.40 15.82
N GLY A 61 -3.99 1.32 16.27
CA GLY A 61 -3.38 1.23 17.59
C GLY A 61 -1.92 1.68 17.61
N VAL A 62 -1.23 1.26 18.67
CA VAL A 62 0.21 1.48 18.85
C VAL A 62 0.94 0.19 18.51
N VAL A 63 1.92 0.27 17.61
CA VAL A 63 2.81 -0.85 17.28
C VAL A 63 3.99 -0.85 18.25
N ASP A 64 4.30 -2.01 18.83
CA ASP A 64 5.51 -2.16 19.62
C ASP A 64 6.74 -2.13 18.69
N ALA A 65 7.67 -1.21 18.96
CA ALA A 65 8.91 -1.08 18.21
C ALA A 65 9.75 -2.37 18.22
N ALA A 66 9.59 -3.23 19.23
CA ALA A 66 10.22 -4.54 19.28
C ALA A 66 9.74 -5.49 18.16
N GLN A 67 8.53 -5.28 17.61
CA GLN A 67 7.99 -6.08 16.51
C GLN A 67 8.45 -5.58 15.12
N ILE A 68 9.03 -4.38 15.04
CA ILE A 68 9.47 -3.79 13.77
C ILE A 68 10.85 -4.33 13.44
N GLN A 69 10.91 -5.26 12.48
CA GLN A 69 12.17 -5.66 11.90
C GLN A 69 12.71 -4.54 11.00
N ARG A 70 13.88 -4.00 11.36
CA ARG A 70 14.57 -3.04 10.50
C ARG A 70 14.91 -3.74 9.19
N MET A 71 14.49 -3.14 8.08
CA MET A 71 14.94 -3.58 6.77
C MET A 71 16.48 -3.54 6.75
N PRO A 72 17.15 -4.61 6.31
CA PRO A 72 18.59 -4.57 6.11
C PRO A 72 18.92 -3.46 5.10
N PRO A 73 20.12 -2.87 5.17
CA PRO A 73 20.57 -1.95 4.14
C PRO A 73 20.47 -2.68 2.79
N MET A 74 19.89 -2.02 1.78
CA MET A 74 19.91 -2.56 0.42
C MET A 74 21.37 -2.75 0.05
N GLN A 75 21.81 -4.01 -0.01
CA GLN A 75 23.16 -4.37 -0.38
C GLN A 75 23.28 -4.00 -1.86
N GLY A 76 23.85 -2.81 -2.12
CA GLY A 76 24.08 -2.32 -3.46
C GLY A 76 24.77 -3.42 -4.26
N GLY A 77 24.19 -3.74 -5.42
CA GLY A 77 24.84 -4.61 -6.39
C GLY A 77 26.28 -4.16 -6.57
N GLN A 78 27.20 -5.11 -6.50
CA GLN A 78 28.63 -4.91 -6.67
C GLN A 78 28.86 -3.88 -7.78
N GLY A 79 29.46 -2.75 -7.41
CA GLY A 79 29.87 -1.73 -8.36
C GLY A 79 30.67 -2.39 -9.48
N GLY A 80 30.13 -2.33 -10.69
CA GLY A 80 30.91 -2.62 -11.88
C GLY A 80 32.13 -1.69 -11.88
N ALA A 81 33.31 -2.28 -12.02
CA ALA A 81 34.58 -1.58 -12.08
C ALA A 81 34.54 -0.39 -13.07
N PRO A 82 35.33 0.68 -12.86
CA PRO A 82 35.47 1.74 -13.86
C PRO A 82 36.18 1.17 -15.09
N GLY A 83 35.41 0.81 -16.11
CA GLY A 83 35.93 0.46 -17.42
C GLY A 83 36.55 1.70 -18.07
N GLN A 84 37.88 1.76 -18.10
CA GLN A 84 38.62 2.63 -19.02
C GLN A 84 38.42 2.11 -20.45
N GLY A 85 37.79 2.90 -21.30
CA GLY A 85 37.79 2.71 -22.74
C GLY A 85 37.93 4.08 -23.43
N PRO A 86 38.85 4.26 -24.39
CA PRO A 86 38.98 5.52 -25.11
C PRO A 86 38.03 5.53 -26.31
N GLY A 87 37.26 6.60 -26.49
CA GLY A 87 36.42 6.75 -27.68
C GLY A 87 35.73 8.11 -27.74
N GLN A 88 36.31 9.01 -28.54
CA GLN A 88 35.83 10.36 -28.83
C GLN A 88 34.54 10.32 -29.67
N GLY A 89 33.61 11.24 -29.39
CA GLY A 89 32.47 11.57 -30.25
C GLY A 89 31.92 12.95 -29.91
N GLN A 90 31.97 13.86 -30.88
CA GLN A 90 31.81 15.32 -30.75
C GLN A 90 30.35 15.80 -30.90
N GLY A 91 29.87 16.63 -29.95
CA GLY A 91 28.90 17.75 -30.03
C GLY A 91 27.54 17.63 -30.76
N PRO A 92 26.72 18.72 -30.86
CA PRO A 92 26.37 19.71 -29.83
C PRO A 92 24.84 19.99 -29.73
N GLY A 93 24.35 20.48 -28.57
CA GLY A 93 23.25 21.48 -28.56
C GLY A 93 21.91 21.17 -27.84
N GLN A 94 21.53 22.12 -26.96
CA GLN A 94 20.21 22.77 -26.80
C GLN A 94 19.04 22.08 -26.06
N GLY A 95 18.67 22.68 -24.90
CA GLY A 95 17.27 23.04 -24.56
C GLY A 95 16.53 22.22 -23.48
N PRO A 96 15.71 22.84 -22.60
CA PRO A 96 14.93 22.13 -21.57
C PRO A 96 13.56 21.70 -22.13
N GLY A 97 13.32 20.40 -22.22
CA GLY A 97 12.06 19.82 -22.71
C GLY A 97 11.13 19.41 -21.57
N GLN A 98 9.95 20.00 -21.55
CA GLN A 98 8.82 19.73 -20.65
C GLN A 98 8.33 18.29 -20.81
N GLY A 99 8.14 17.57 -19.69
CA GLY A 99 7.50 16.26 -19.70
C GLY A 99 5.98 16.38 -19.95
N PRO A 100 5.36 15.47 -20.72
CA PRO A 100 3.93 15.53 -21.00
C PRO A 100 3.12 15.18 -19.74
N GLY A 101 2.17 16.05 -19.41
CA GLY A 101 1.18 15.83 -18.36
C GLY A 101 0.25 14.66 -18.68
N MET A 102 0.07 13.77 -17.71
CA MET A 102 -1.00 12.76 -17.74
C MET A 102 -2.36 13.46 -17.74
N GLN A 103 -3.11 13.29 -18.82
CA GLN A 103 -4.51 13.67 -18.90
C GLN A 103 -5.36 12.71 -18.05
N PRO A 104 -6.44 13.16 -17.39
CA PRO A 104 -7.34 12.26 -16.67
C PRO A 104 -8.12 11.37 -17.65
N ALA A 105 -8.35 10.12 -17.24
CA ALA A 105 -9.12 9.13 -17.99
C ALA A 105 -10.61 9.53 -18.13
N PRO A 106 -11.27 9.20 -19.25
CA PRO A 106 -12.69 9.50 -19.45
C PRO A 106 -13.59 8.59 -18.58
N LYS A 107 -14.69 9.17 -18.06
CA LYS A 107 -15.74 8.44 -17.35
C LYS A 107 -16.54 7.56 -18.31
N PRO A 108 -16.94 6.35 -17.92
CA PRO A 108 -17.88 5.54 -18.71
C PRO A 108 -19.29 6.14 -18.66
N GLY A 109 -19.93 6.23 -19.82
CA GLY A 109 -21.29 6.72 -19.99
C GLY A 109 -22.35 5.65 -19.76
N GLY A 110 -23.47 6.07 -19.19
CA GLY A 110 -24.67 5.28 -18.88
C GLY A 110 -25.53 6.04 -17.87
#